data_AF-A0A5Z0Q8B2-F1
#
_entry.id   AF-A0A5Z0Q8B2-F1
#
_cell.length_a   1.000
_cell.length_b   1.000
_cell.length_c   1.000
_cell.angle_alpha   90.00
_cell.angle_beta   90.00
_cell.angle_gamma   90.00
#
_symmetry.space_group_name_H-M   'P 1'
#
loop_
_entity.id
_entity.type
_entity.pdbx_description
1 polymer ?
#
loop_
_entity_poly.entity_id
_entity_poly.type
_entity_poly.pdbx_seq_one_letter_code
_entity_poly.pdbx_strand_id
1 'polypeptide(L)'
;MVNEIKAISPRQGNLQLFPVKEVEVEGVAMGVLNDGTPYLTGRGLAEMCGVHHSVIQDISSDWASERLKPRGRKIDSVLLDQGIDVESLYIPSSETKRDHYPYPDYVCMAILEYYAFDASQANNAIALRNYRLLARQTLREFIFRSVGIDPRNPVSGAWKCFQERIILNDKIPAGFFSVFREMVDITVPLINAGFELGPKTVPDISVGTRWSNHWKRNKLSEKYGDVQKHPHVYPDWFPQSKAGNLPANIYPEEALGEFRRWLREEYVPKGFKDYLADKVQQKVIENTKAIEVLESLQRPELPNKKN
;
A
#
# COMPACT_ATOMS: atom_id res chain seq x y z
N MET A 1 -31.79 -14.59 -0.51
CA MET A 1 -32.08 -13.49 -1.45
C MET A 1 -31.41 -13.87 -2.76
N VAL A 2 -32.21 -14.04 -3.81
CA VAL A 2 -31.73 -14.36 -5.16
C VAL A 2 -31.08 -13.08 -5.70
N ASN A 3 -29.77 -13.10 -5.96
CA ASN A 3 -29.10 -11.98 -6.61
C ASN A 3 -29.63 -11.88 -8.04
N GLU A 4 -30.21 -10.74 -8.39
CA GLU A 4 -30.53 -10.41 -9.78
C GLU A 4 -29.24 -10.42 -10.61
N ILE A 5 -29.22 -11.24 -11.66
CA ILE A 5 -28.18 -11.21 -12.69
C ILE A 5 -28.36 -9.90 -13.46
N LYS A 6 -27.53 -8.90 -13.16
CA LYS A 6 -27.43 -7.69 -13.98
C LYS A 6 -26.61 -8.03 -15.22
N ALA A 7 -27.27 -8.13 -16.37
CA ALA A 7 -26.58 -8.06 -17.65
C ALA A 7 -25.80 -6.74 -17.70
N ILE A 8 -24.47 -6.81 -17.76
CA ILE A 8 -23.63 -5.66 -18.07
C ILE A 8 -23.83 -5.43 -19.57
N SER A 9 -24.88 -4.72 -19.94
CA SER A 9 -25.09 -4.29 -21.31
C SER A 9 -24.21 -3.06 -21.55
N PRO A 10 -23.19 -3.12 -22.42
CA PRO A 10 -22.35 -1.98 -22.75
C PRO A 10 -23.12 -1.07 -23.72
N ARG A 11 -24.15 -0.39 -23.22
CA ARG A 11 -24.70 0.80 -23.87
C ARG A 11 -24.40 2.04 -23.04
N GLN A 12 -23.14 2.15 -22.60
CA GLN A 12 -22.55 3.47 -22.40
C GLN A 12 -22.24 4.02 -23.80
N GLY A 13 -22.67 5.26 -24.05
CA GLY A 13 -22.53 5.91 -25.36
C GLY A 13 -21.12 5.79 -25.91
N ASN A 14 -21.04 5.64 -27.23
CA ASN A 14 -19.88 5.33 -28.09
C ASN A 14 -18.56 6.01 -27.66
N LEU A 15 -17.94 5.53 -26.57
CA LEU A 15 -16.62 5.95 -26.16
C LEU A 15 -15.65 5.10 -26.97
N GLN A 16 -14.87 5.75 -27.82
CA GLN A 16 -13.81 5.05 -28.54
C GLN A 16 -12.78 4.57 -27.51
N LEU A 17 -12.68 3.25 -27.34
CA LEU A 17 -11.73 2.64 -26.43
C LEU A 17 -10.38 2.44 -27.13
N PHE A 18 -9.32 2.92 -26.49
CA PHE A 18 -7.95 2.77 -26.98
C PHE A 18 -6.96 2.61 -25.83
N PRO A 19 -5.81 1.95 -26.05
CA PRO A 19 -4.76 1.82 -25.05
C PRO A 19 -4.17 3.18 -24.65
N VAL A 20 -4.15 3.49 -23.36
CA VAL A 20 -3.42 4.66 -22.82
C VAL A 20 -1.97 4.32 -22.52
N LYS A 21 -1.71 3.06 -22.16
CA LYS A 21 -0.37 2.54 -21.92
C LYS A 21 -0.33 1.05 -22.22
N GLU A 22 0.69 0.64 -22.96
CA GLU A 22 1.02 -0.77 -23.21
C GLU A 22 2.48 -1.02 -22.85
N VAL A 23 2.75 -2.18 -22.26
CA VAL A 23 4.09 -2.66 -21.93
C VAL A 23 4.16 -4.17 -22.13
N GLU A 24 5.36 -4.67 -22.39
CA GLU A 24 5.65 -6.10 -22.34
C GLU A 24 6.56 -6.37 -21.13
N VAL A 25 6.12 -7.27 -20.25
CA VAL A 25 6.86 -7.66 -19.05
C VAL A 25 7.02 -9.16 -19.06
N GLU A 26 8.26 -9.64 -19.10
CA GLU A 26 8.58 -11.08 -19.17
C GLU A 26 7.85 -11.83 -20.30
N GLY A 27 7.70 -11.21 -21.48
CA GLY A 27 6.99 -11.80 -22.63
C GLY A 27 5.46 -11.64 -22.60
N VAL A 28 4.90 -11.08 -21.52
CA VAL A 28 3.47 -10.86 -21.38
C VAL A 28 3.14 -9.41 -21.77
N ALA A 29 2.53 -9.24 -22.95
CA ALA A 29 2.05 -7.95 -23.42
C ALA A 29 0.70 -7.57 -22.79
N MET A 30 0.67 -6.43 -22.10
CA MET A 30 -0.45 -5.96 -21.28
C MET A 30 -0.63 -4.44 -21.36
N GLY A 31 -1.81 -3.96 -21.00
CA GLY A 31 -2.11 -2.53 -21.04
C GLY A 31 -3.31 -2.11 -20.19
N VAL A 32 -3.61 -0.82 -20.26
CA VAL A 32 -4.79 -0.20 -19.65
C VAL A 32 -5.46 0.71 -20.68
N LEU A 33 -6.77 0.54 -20.85
CA LEU A 33 -7.60 1.35 -21.74
C LEU A 33 -7.91 2.72 -21.12
N ASN A 34 -8.40 3.66 -21.93
CA ASN A 34 -8.77 5.01 -21.52
C ASN A 34 -9.95 5.10 -20.53
N ASP A 35 -10.72 4.03 -20.38
CA ASP A 35 -11.75 3.89 -19.34
C ASP A 35 -11.20 3.28 -18.02
N GLY A 36 -9.92 2.91 -17.99
CA GLY A 36 -9.26 2.29 -16.84
C GLY A 36 -9.30 0.76 -16.84
N THR A 37 -9.93 0.10 -17.82
CA THR A 37 -9.98 -1.36 -17.92
C THR A 37 -8.57 -1.93 -18.15
N PRO A 38 -8.03 -2.75 -17.24
CA PRO A 38 -6.79 -3.47 -17.47
C PRO A 38 -7.02 -4.67 -18.40
N TYR A 39 -6.03 -4.98 -19.24
CA TYR A 39 -6.15 -6.08 -20.19
C TYR A 39 -4.80 -6.75 -20.50
N LEU A 40 -4.88 -7.96 -21.04
CA LEU A 40 -3.80 -8.60 -21.78
C LEU A 40 -4.11 -8.59 -23.27
N THR A 41 -3.07 -8.53 -24.10
CA THR A 41 -3.23 -8.87 -25.52
C THR A 41 -3.48 -10.38 -25.66
N GLY A 42 -4.03 -10.82 -26.80
CA GLY A 42 -4.21 -12.26 -27.05
C GLY A 42 -2.89 -13.05 -27.01
N ARG A 43 -1.75 -12.43 -27.30
CA ARG A 43 -0.42 -13.05 -27.16
C ARG A 43 0.03 -13.10 -25.71
N GLY A 44 -0.13 -12.01 -24.96
CA GLY A 44 0.16 -11.98 -23.52
C GLY A 44 -0.67 -13.00 -22.73
N LEU A 45 -1.96 -13.13 -23.06
CA LEU A 45 -2.82 -14.14 -22.46
C LEU A 45 -2.38 -15.57 -22.82
N ALA A 46 -1.96 -15.80 -24.07
CA ALA A 46 -1.44 -17.11 -24.49
C ALA A 46 -0.16 -17.49 -23.72
N GLU A 47 0.76 -16.55 -23.54
CA GLU A 47 1.96 -16.72 -22.72
C GLU A 47 1.61 -17.05 -21.26
N MET A 48 0.66 -16.31 -20.68
CA MET A 48 0.17 -16.58 -19.32
C MET A 48 -0.42 -17.98 -19.15
N CYS A 49 -1.10 -18.49 -20.18
CA CYS A 49 -1.70 -19.82 -20.19
C CYS A 49 -0.70 -20.92 -20.61
N GLY A 50 0.46 -20.57 -21.17
CA GLY A 50 1.41 -21.53 -21.73
C GLY A 50 0.87 -22.26 -22.97
N VAL A 51 0.07 -21.57 -23.79
CA VAL A 51 -0.54 -22.13 -25.02
C VAL A 51 -0.12 -21.33 -26.25
N HIS A 52 -0.27 -21.91 -27.44
CA HIS A 52 -0.03 -21.18 -28.68
C HIS A 52 -1.08 -20.08 -28.89
N HIS A 53 -0.69 -18.91 -29.41
CA HIS A 53 -1.58 -17.75 -29.60
C HIS A 53 -2.85 -18.08 -30.40
N SER A 54 -2.75 -18.94 -31.41
CA SER A 54 -3.91 -19.36 -32.22
C SER A 54 -5.02 -19.98 -31.36
N VAL A 55 -4.68 -20.64 -30.25
CA VAL A 55 -5.67 -21.28 -29.37
C VAL A 55 -6.59 -20.25 -28.71
N ILE A 56 -6.02 -19.10 -28.32
CA ILE A 56 -6.76 -17.96 -27.76
C ILE A 56 -7.56 -17.24 -28.87
N GLN A 57 -6.98 -17.14 -30.07
CA GLN A 57 -7.68 -16.55 -31.21
C GLN A 57 -8.89 -17.40 -31.62
N ASP A 58 -8.75 -18.72 -31.70
CA ASP A 58 -9.79 -19.65 -32.15
C ASP A 58 -11.02 -19.61 -31.24
N ILE A 59 -10.83 -19.55 -29.91
CA ILE A 59 -11.97 -19.45 -28.99
C ILE A 59 -12.68 -18.09 -29.05
N SER A 60 -11.94 -17.04 -29.41
CA SER A 60 -12.43 -15.66 -29.34
C SER A 60 -13.05 -15.18 -30.65
N SER A 61 -12.69 -15.79 -31.77
CA SER A 61 -13.12 -15.38 -33.12
C SER A 61 -14.63 -15.51 -33.34
N ASP A 62 -15.26 -16.52 -32.75
CA ASP A 62 -16.71 -16.78 -32.80
C ASP A 62 -17.21 -17.21 -31.42
N TRP A 63 -17.12 -16.28 -30.45
CA TRP A 63 -17.45 -16.58 -29.05
C TRP A 63 -18.90 -17.06 -28.88
N ALA A 64 -19.86 -16.54 -29.65
CA ALA A 64 -21.26 -16.93 -29.60
C ALA A 64 -21.46 -18.45 -29.85
N SER A 65 -20.66 -19.03 -30.75
CA SER A 65 -20.65 -20.48 -31.01
C SER A 65 -19.73 -21.23 -30.06
N GLU A 66 -18.53 -20.71 -29.81
CA GLU A 66 -17.52 -21.34 -28.95
C GLU A 66 -18.00 -21.51 -27.51
N ARG A 67 -18.79 -20.57 -26.96
CA ARG A 67 -19.36 -20.66 -25.61
C ARG A 67 -20.30 -21.85 -25.42
N LEU A 68 -20.82 -22.42 -26.49
CA LEU A 68 -21.65 -23.64 -26.47
C LEU A 68 -20.83 -24.94 -26.54
N LYS A 69 -19.53 -24.86 -26.85
CA LYS A 69 -18.62 -26.01 -26.91
C LYS A 69 -18.05 -26.32 -25.52
N PRO A 70 -17.50 -27.54 -25.27
CA PRO A 70 -17.06 -27.93 -23.92
C PRO A 70 -16.07 -26.96 -23.26
N ARG A 71 -15.08 -26.48 -24.02
CA ARG A 71 -14.09 -25.47 -23.57
C ARG A 71 -14.76 -24.13 -23.24
N GLY A 72 -15.54 -23.59 -24.18
CA GLY A 72 -16.20 -22.31 -23.98
C GLY A 72 -17.21 -22.35 -22.84
N ARG A 73 -17.99 -23.42 -22.70
CA ARG A 73 -18.94 -23.60 -21.57
C ARG A 73 -18.27 -23.51 -20.20
N LYS A 74 -17.05 -24.03 -20.07
CA LYS A 74 -16.28 -23.96 -18.81
C LYS A 74 -15.85 -22.52 -18.50
N ILE A 75 -15.33 -21.82 -19.50
CA ILE A 75 -14.94 -20.40 -19.35
C ILE A 75 -16.18 -19.53 -19.07
N ASP A 76 -17.27 -19.78 -19.79
CA ASP A 76 -18.55 -19.09 -19.63
C ASP A 76 -19.14 -19.34 -18.23
N SER A 77 -19.05 -20.56 -17.68
CA SER A 77 -19.47 -20.83 -16.31
C SER A 77 -18.67 -20.04 -15.27
N VAL A 78 -17.35 -19.91 -15.45
CA VAL A 78 -16.51 -19.12 -14.53
C VAL A 78 -16.91 -17.64 -14.56
N LEU A 79 -17.19 -17.09 -15.75
CA LEU A 79 -17.66 -15.72 -15.90
C LEU A 79 -19.05 -15.52 -15.26
N LEU A 80 -19.99 -16.42 -15.53
CA LEU A 80 -21.35 -16.36 -15.00
C LEU A 80 -21.40 -16.52 -13.47
N ASP A 81 -20.53 -17.36 -12.89
CA ASP A 81 -20.40 -17.52 -11.44
C ASP A 81 -19.94 -16.22 -10.75
N GLN A 82 -19.22 -15.35 -11.49
CA GLN A 82 -18.85 -14.00 -11.05
C GLN A 82 -19.92 -12.94 -11.36
N GLY A 83 -21.05 -13.34 -11.94
CA GLY A 83 -22.14 -12.45 -12.36
C GLY A 83 -21.83 -11.68 -13.65
N ILE A 84 -20.92 -12.18 -14.48
CA ILE A 84 -20.47 -11.55 -15.72
C ILE A 84 -20.99 -12.36 -16.91
N ASP A 85 -21.75 -11.72 -17.80
CA ASP A 85 -22.17 -12.27 -19.10
C ASP A 85 -21.58 -11.38 -20.20
N VAL A 86 -20.90 -12.00 -21.17
CA VAL A 86 -20.21 -11.27 -22.25
C VAL A 86 -20.60 -11.80 -23.63
N GLU A 87 -20.81 -10.86 -24.55
CA GLU A 87 -21.02 -11.14 -25.97
C GLU A 87 -19.69 -11.40 -26.72
N SER A 88 -18.56 -10.93 -26.19
CA SER A 88 -17.21 -11.10 -26.75
C SER A 88 -16.17 -11.23 -25.63
N LEU A 89 -15.13 -12.05 -25.88
CA LEU A 89 -13.99 -12.22 -24.96
C LEU A 89 -12.97 -11.08 -25.04
N TYR A 90 -13.03 -10.26 -26.09
CA TYR A 90 -12.17 -9.11 -26.26
C TYR A 90 -12.99 -7.86 -26.59
N ILE A 91 -12.38 -6.70 -26.34
CA ILE A 91 -12.95 -5.40 -26.69
C ILE A 91 -12.54 -5.08 -28.14
N PRO A 92 -13.48 -5.07 -29.11
CA PRO A 92 -13.16 -4.65 -30.46
C PRO A 92 -12.89 -3.14 -30.46
N SER A 93 -11.77 -2.71 -31.05
CA SER A 93 -11.50 -1.29 -31.30
C SER A 93 -11.16 -1.10 -32.79
N SER A 94 -11.58 0.03 -33.34
CA SER A 94 -11.36 0.40 -34.74
C SER A 94 -9.89 0.68 -35.06
N GLU A 95 -9.05 0.87 -34.05
CA GLU A 95 -7.64 1.22 -34.18
C GLU A 95 -6.68 0.07 -33.87
N THR A 96 -7.14 -0.99 -33.17
CA THR A 96 -6.30 -2.13 -32.84
C THR A 96 -6.22 -3.12 -34.00
N LYS A 97 -4.98 -3.45 -34.40
CA LYS A 97 -4.73 -4.59 -35.29
C LYS A 97 -5.22 -5.87 -34.60
N ARG A 98 -5.71 -6.85 -35.37
CA ARG A 98 -6.30 -8.11 -34.86
C ARG A 98 -5.46 -8.84 -33.79
N ASP A 99 -4.13 -8.70 -33.82
CA ASP A 99 -3.22 -9.34 -32.86
C ASP A 99 -3.12 -8.60 -31.51
N HIS A 100 -3.67 -7.39 -31.41
CA HIS A 100 -3.61 -6.50 -30.25
C HIS A 100 -4.99 -6.30 -29.60
N TYR A 101 -5.92 -7.23 -29.82
CA TYR A 101 -7.22 -7.13 -29.17
C TYR A 101 -7.08 -7.17 -27.64
N PRO A 102 -7.63 -6.17 -26.92
CA PRO A 102 -7.66 -6.14 -25.46
C PRO A 102 -8.60 -7.20 -24.90
N TYR A 103 -8.06 -8.16 -24.13
CA TYR A 103 -8.83 -9.09 -23.32
C TYR A 103 -8.89 -8.54 -21.89
N PRO A 104 -10.07 -8.11 -21.40
CA PRO A 104 -10.20 -7.59 -20.05
C PRO A 104 -9.69 -8.57 -18.99
N ASP A 105 -9.22 -8.05 -17.86
CA ASP A 105 -8.68 -8.85 -16.75
C ASP A 105 -9.60 -9.98 -16.28
N TYR A 106 -10.91 -9.75 -16.19
CA TYR A 106 -11.88 -10.78 -15.80
C TYR A 106 -11.95 -11.92 -16.83
N VAL A 107 -11.86 -11.62 -18.13
CA VAL A 107 -11.75 -12.64 -19.19
C VAL A 107 -10.42 -13.37 -19.12
N CYS A 108 -9.32 -12.63 -18.91
CA CYS A 108 -7.99 -13.20 -18.79
C CYS A 108 -7.92 -14.20 -17.63
N MET A 109 -8.51 -13.86 -16.47
CA MET A 109 -8.56 -14.75 -15.32
C MET A 109 -9.42 -15.98 -15.58
N ALA A 110 -10.58 -15.85 -16.20
CA ALA A 110 -11.44 -17.00 -16.53
C ALA A 110 -10.77 -17.98 -17.50
N ILE A 111 -10.08 -17.46 -18.53
CA ILE A 111 -9.33 -18.28 -19.49
C ILE A 111 -8.11 -18.93 -18.81
N LEU A 112 -7.37 -18.18 -17.99
CA LEU A 112 -6.23 -18.70 -17.24
C LEU A 112 -6.64 -19.80 -16.26
N GLU A 113 -7.76 -19.63 -15.57
CA GLU A 113 -8.34 -20.63 -14.66
C GLU A 113 -8.68 -21.93 -15.40
N TYR A 114 -9.35 -21.83 -16.56
CA TYR A 114 -9.63 -22.98 -17.40
C TYR A 114 -8.35 -23.74 -17.77
N TYR A 115 -7.31 -23.05 -18.25
CA TYR A 115 -6.05 -23.71 -18.62
C TYR A 115 -5.26 -24.23 -17.42
N ALA A 116 -5.46 -23.68 -16.23
CA ALA A 116 -4.84 -24.14 -15.01
C ALA A 116 -5.49 -25.43 -14.46
N PHE A 117 -6.81 -25.59 -14.57
CA PHE A 117 -7.55 -26.64 -13.85
C PHE A 117 -8.39 -27.58 -14.72
N ASP A 118 -8.99 -27.10 -15.81
CA ASP A 118 -9.99 -27.85 -16.59
C ASP A 118 -9.48 -28.35 -17.95
N ALA A 119 -8.47 -27.68 -18.53
CA ALA A 119 -7.95 -28.05 -19.84
C ALA A 119 -7.34 -29.47 -19.80
N SER A 120 -7.73 -30.33 -20.74
CA SER A 120 -7.25 -31.71 -20.86
C SER A 120 -5.84 -31.83 -21.47
N GLN A 121 -5.08 -30.73 -21.54
CA GLN A 121 -3.74 -30.70 -22.11
C GLN A 121 -2.73 -31.40 -21.19
N ALA A 122 -1.73 -32.06 -21.78
CA ALA A 122 -0.76 -32.86 -21.03
C ALA A 122 0.12 -32.04 -20.06
N ASN A 123 0.29 -30.74 -20.32
CA ASN A 123 1.08 -29.85 -19.48
C ASN A 123 0.35 -28.52 -19.24
N ASN A 124 -0.08 -28.28 -18.01
CA ASN A 124 -0.69 -27.04 -17.53
C ASN A 124 0.20 -26.28 -16.53
N ALA A 125 1.49 -26.63 -16.42
CA ALA A 125 2.36 -26.12 -15.37
C ALA A 125 2.52 -24.59 -15.40
N ILE A 126 2.56 -23.99 -16.60
CA ILE A 126 2.67 -22.53 -16.78
C ILE A 126 1.40 -21.83 -16.28
N ALA A 127 0.23 -22.22 -16.80
CA ALA A 127 -1.06 -21.68 -16.37
C ALA A 127 -1.26 -21.83 -14.85
N LEU A 128 -0.99 -23.01 -14.30
CA LEU A 128 -1.14 -23.30 -12.88
C LEU A 128 -0.19 -22.46 -12.02
N ARG A 129 1.07 -22.29 -12.43
CA ARG A 129 2.04 -21.42 -11.75
C ARG A 129 1.56 -19.97 -11.73
N ASN A 130 1.13 -19.45 -12.88
CA ASN A 130 0.71 -18.07 -13.05
C ASN A 130 -0.58 -17.78 -12.29
N TYR A 131 -1.58 -18.68 -12.35
CA TYR A 131 -2.81 -18.56 -11.57
C TYR A 131 -2.52 -18.49 -10.06
N ARG A 132 -1.68 -19.40 -9.55
CA ARG A 132 -1.25 -19.39 -8.13
C ARG A 132 -0.45 -18.15 -7.75
N LEU A 133 0.32 -17.58 -8.67
CA LEU A 133 1.07 -16.34 -8.42
C LEU A 133 0.11 -15.16 -8.25
N LEU A 134 -0.81 -14.98 -9.20
CA LEU A 134 -1.80 -13.91 -9.19
C LEU A 134 -2.75 -14.02 -7.98
N ALA A 135 -3.24 -15.22 -7.66
CA ALA A 135 -4.08 -15.44 -6.48
C ALA A 135 -3.36 -15.07 -5.17
N ARG A 136 -2.08 -15.44 -5.04
CA ARG A 136 -1.27 -15.09 -3.86
C ARG A 136 -1.02 -13.59 -3.75
N GLN A 137 -0.72 -12.92 -4.86
CA GLN A 137 -0.53 -11.47 -4.89
C GLN A 137 -1.83 -10.74 -4.56
N THR A 138 -2.95 -11.15 -5.14
CA THR A 138 -4.27 -10.57 -4.89
C THR A 138 -4.68 -10.73 -3.42
N LEU A 139 -4.51 -11.93 -2.83
CA LEU A 139 -4.80 -12.13 -1.41
C LEU A 139 -3.89 -11.27 -0.51
N ARG A 140 -2.59 -11.21 -0.82
CA ARG A 140 -1.64 -10.37 -0.08
C ARG A 140 -2.08 -8.90 -0.14
N GLU A 141 -2.41 -8.41 -1.33
CA GLU A 141 -2.86 -7.03 -1.52
C GLU A 141 -4.19 -6.75 -0.81
N PHE A 142 -5.15 -7.68 -0.89
CA PHE A 142 -6.40 -7.61 -0.16
C PHE A 142 -6.18 -7.50 1.35
N ILE A 143 -5.31 -8.33 1.93
CA ILE A 143 -4.99 -8.29 3.37
C ILE A 143 -4.43 -6.91 3.74
N PHE A 144 -3.42 -6.43 3.02
CA PHE A 144 -2.82 -5.12 3.29
C PHE A 144 -3.86 -4.00 3.20
N ARG A 145 -4.64 -3.96 2.13
CA ARG A 145 -5.69 -2.93 1.93
C ARG A 145 -6.76 -2.99 3.01
N SER A 146 -7.18 -4.19 3.42
CA SER A 146 -8.20 -4.40 4.45
C SER A 146 -7.78 -3.90 5.82
N VAL A 147 -6.47 -3.89 6.11
CA VAL A 147 -5.91 -3.33 7.35
C VAL A 147 -5.43 -1.88 7.18
N GLY A 148 -5.76 -1.22 6.07
CA GLY A 148 -5.45 0.19 5.83
C GLY A 148 -4.02 0.47 5.37
N ILE A 149 -3.27 -0.56 4.95
CA ILE A 149 -1.93 -0.44 4.40
C ILE A 149 -2.00 -0.55 2.87
N ASP A 150 -1.44 0.40 2.13
CA ASP A 150 -1.26 0.22 0.69
C ASP A 150 0.06 -0.53 0.44
N PRO A 151 0.04 -1.78 -0.04
CA PRO A 151 1.26 -2.55 -0.28
C PRO A 151 2.11 -1.98 -1.41
N ARG A 152 1.54 -1.10 -2.25
CA ARG A 152 2.23 -0.41 -3.34
C ARG A 152 2.83 0.93 -2.90
N ASN A 153 2.42 1.41 -1.73
CA ASN A 153 2.88 2.69 -1.18
C ASN A 153 2.96 2.64 0.37
N PRO A 154 4.07 2.10 0.93
CA PRO A 154 4.30 2.09 2.38
C PRO A 154 4.26 3.49 3.01
N VAL A 155 4.59 4.53 2.25
CA VAL A 155 4.55 5.94 2.67
C VAL A 155 3.11 6.40 2.92
N SER A 156 2.14 5.98 2.10
CA SER A 156 0.72 6.28 2.34
C SER A 156 0.18 5.62 3.61
N GLY A 157 0.59 4.39 3.89
CA GLY A 157 0.22 3.70 5.13
C GLY A 157 0.84 4.37 6.36
N ALA A 158 2.11 4.75 6.26
CA ALA A 158 2.84 5.45 7.33
C ALA A 158 2.23 6.84 7.62
N TRP A 159 1.86 7.60 6.59
CA TRP A 159 1.15 8.88 6.74
C TRP A 159 -0.23 8.70 7.38
N LYS A 160 -1.02 7.74 6.93
CA LYS A 160 -2.33 7.45 7.51
C LYS A 160 -2.22 7.07 8.99
N CYS A 161 -1.29 6.17 9.31
CA CYS A 161 -0.96 5.77 10.67
C CYS A 161 -0.61 6.98 11.56
N PHE A 162 0.31 7.84 11.08
CA PHE A 162 0.71 9.02 11.81
C PHE A 162 -0.45 10.02 11.99
N GLN A 163 -1.18 10.32 10.93
CA GLN A 163 -2.32 11.24 10.94
C GLN A 163 -3.42 10.81 11.91
N GLU A 164 -3.85 9.55 11.85
CA GLU A 164 -4.89 9.03 12.75
C GLU A 164 -4.45 9.09 14.22
N ARG A 165 -3.20 8.71 14.51
CA ARG A 165 -2.66 8.81 15.86
C ARG A 165 -2.57 10.25 16.34
N ILE A 166 -2.21 11.19 15.46
CA ILE A 166 -2.22 12.61 15.79
C ILE A 166 -3.64 13.08 16.15
N ILE A 167 -4.63 12.79 15.31
CA ILE A 167 -6.04 13.20 15.52
C ILE A 167 -6.57 12.65 16.85
N LEU A 168 -6.31 11.38 17.15
CA LEU A 168 -6.78 10.72 18.37
C LEU A 168 -6.14 11.28 19.65
N ASN A 169 -4.96 11.88 19.54
CA ASN A 169 -4.17 12.35 20.68
C ASN A 169 -4.02 13.88 20.73
N ASP A 170 -4.82 14.62 19.94
CA ASP A 170 -4.69 16.08 19.83
C ASP A 170 -5.39 16.85 20.96
N LYS A 171 -6.26 16.18 21.73
CA LYS A 171 -7.02 16.79 22.82
C LYS A 171 -6.21 16.92 24.10
N ILE A 172 -5.03 17.54 24.04
CA ILE A 172 -4.20 17.83 25.21
C ILE A 172 -4.79 19.05 25.97
N PRO A 173 -4.88 19.02 27.30
CA PRO A 173 -5.32 20.17 28.09
C PRO A 173 -4.47 21.41 27.82
N ALA A 174 -5.10 22.58 27.84
CA ALA A 174 -4.40 23.86 27.68
C ALA A 174 -3.28 24.02 28.73
N GLY A 175 -2.14 24.59 28.31
CA GLY A 175 -0.95 24.73 29.15
C GLY A 175 -0.06 23.48 29.19
N PHE A 176 -0.34 22.44 28.41
CA PHE A 176 0.47 21.24 28.33
C PHE A 176 0.75 20.82 26.89
N PHE A 177 1.87 20.12 26.67
CA PHE A 177 2.19 19.42 25.43
C PHE A 177 2.46 17.93 25.69
N SER A 178 2.31 17.11 24.64
CA SER A 178 2.72 15.71 24.66
C SER A 178 3.95 15.49 23.79
N VAL A 179 4.85 14.59 24.21
CA VAL A 179 6.03 14.23 23.41
C VAL A 179 5.63 13.71 22.03
N PHE A 180 4.57 12.91 21.95
CA PHE A 180 4.10 12.33 20.69
C PHE A 180 3.71 13.41 19.67
N ARG A 181 3.01 14.47 20.08
CA ARG A 181 2.64 15.58 19.19
C ARG A 181 3.87 16.33 18.67
N GLU A 182 4.86 16.53 19.53
CA GLU A 182 6.09 17.27 19.19
C GLU A 182 7.13 16.44 18.43
N MET A 183 6.88 15.15 18.22
CA MET A 183 7.73 14.30 17.40
C MET A 183 7.56 14.49 15.90
N VAL A 184 6.71 15.43 15.46
CA VAL A 184 6.51 15.74 14.03
C VAL A 184 7.84 15.95 13.31
N ASP A 185 8.78 16.63 13.97
CA ASP A 185 10.11 16.98 13.44
C ASP A 185 10.93 15.74 13.08
N ILE A 186 10.73 14.61 13.77
CA ILE A 186 11.42 13.34 13.50
C ILE A 186 10.59 12.44 12.59
N THR A 187 9.28 12.41 12.84
CA THR A 187 8.37 11.43 12.22
C THR A 187 8.15 11.75 10.74
N VAL A 188 8.05 13.02 10.38
CA VAL A 188 7.86 13.44 8.97
C VAL A 188 9.07 13.10 8.10
N PRO A 189 10.33 13.44 8.48
CA PRO A 189 11.50 13.01 7.72
C PRO A 189 11.62 11.49 7.57
N LEU A 190 11.28 10.72 8.61
CA LEU A 190 11.24 9.26 8.54
C LEU A 190 10.26 8.78 7.46
N ILE A 191 9.00 9.25 7.50
CA ILE A 191 7.99 8.86 6.52
C ILE A 191 8.46 9.21 5.11
N ASN A 192 8.99 10.41 4.91
CA ASN A 192 9.48 10.87 3.60
C ASN A 192 10.68 10.07 3.08
N ALA A 193 11.50 9.52 3.98
CA ALA A 193 12.60 8.62 3.61
C ALA A 193 12.15 7.18 3.31
N GLY A 194 10.84 6.91 3.27
CA GLY A 194 10.29 5.58 2.99
C GLY A 194 10.20 4.68 4.21
N PHE A 195 10.35 5.23 5.42
CA PHE A 195 10.27 4.44 6.64
C PHE A 195 8.82 4.00 6.90
N GLU A 196 8.61 2.69 7.00
CA GLU A 196 7.32 2.12 7.38
C GLU A 196 7.03 2.40 8.87
N LEU A 197 6.20 3.41 9.14
CA LEU A 197 5.65 3.62 10.48
C LEU A 197 4.57 2.60 10.78
N GLY A 198 4.81 1.79 11.81
CA GLY A 198 3.89 0.78 12.28
C GLY A 198 4.06 0.53 13.78
N PRO A 199 3.31 -0.44 14.32
CA PRO A 199 3.22 -0.72 15.75
C PRO A 199 4.54 -0.93 16.49
N LYS A 200 5.60 -1.34 15.78
CA LYS A 200 6.92 -1.66 16.36
C LYS A 200 8.02 -0.69 15.95
N THR A 201 7.70 0.30 15.11
CA THR A 201 8.71 1.12 14.43
C THR A 201 8.52 2.62 14.68
N VAL A 202 7.48 3.05 15.40
CA VAL A 202 7.39 4.44 15.86
C VAL A 202 8.35 4.64 17.05
N PRO A 203 9.23 5.67 17.04
CA PRO A 203 10.21 5.87 18.11
C PRO A 203 9.65 6.59 19.35
N ASP A 204 8.33 6.72 19.50
CA ASP A 204 7.67 7.52 20.54
C ASP A 204 8.00 7.09 21.97
N ILE A 205 8.02 5.79 22.23
CA ILE A 205 8.41 5.25 23.53
C ILE A 205 9.88 5.58 23.83
N SER A 206 10.75 5.50 22.83
CA SER A 206 12.18 5.82 22.97
C SER A 206 12.38 7.29 23.31
N VAL A 207 11.77 8.20 22.55
CA VAL A 207 11.84 9.65 22.81
C VAL A 207 11.25 9.97 24.18
N GLY A 208 10.02 9.49 24.46
CA GLY A 208 9.31 9.78 25.70
C GLY A 208 10.04 9.30 26.96
N THR A 209 10.61 8.10 26.90
CA THR A 209 11.39 7.55 28.03
C THR A 209 12.65 8.38 28.27
N ARG A 210 13.40 8.72 27.22
CA ARG A 210 14.63 9.52 27.38
C ARG A 210 14.32 10.95 27.83
N TRP A 211 13.25 11.55 27.33
CA TRP A 211 12.80 12.87 27.79
C TRP A 211 12.38 12.84 29.26
N SER A 212 11.59 11.85 29.68
CA SER A 212 11.21 11.70 31.08
C SER A 212 12.41 11.54 32.02
N ASN A 213 13.48 10.90 31.56
CA ASN A 213 14.73 10.78 32.33
C ASN A 213 15.50 12.10 32.37
N HIS A 214 15.61 12.82 31.24
CA HIS A 214 16.21 14.14 31.19
C HIS A 214 15.45 15.14 32.10
N TRP A 215 14.12 15.09 32.09
CA TRP A 215 13.25 15.89 32.95
C TRP A 215 13.58 15.73 34.44
N LYS A 216 13.64 14.47 34.91
CA LYS A 216 13.95 14.14 36.31
C LYS A 216 15.37 14.51 36.69
N ARG A 217 16.35 14.18 35.84
CA ARG A 217 17.77 14.43 36.09
C ARG A 217 18.07 15.92 36.26
N ASN A 218 17.42 16.77 35.47
CA ASN A 218 17.61 18.21 35.49
C ASN A 218 16.59 18.95 36.36
N LYS A 219 15.76 18.22 37.14
CA LYS A 219 14.75 18.79 38.05
C LYS A 219 13.85 19.82 37.37
N LEU A 220 13.48 19.58 36.11
CA LEU A 220 12.74 20.55 35.30
C LEU A 220 11.36 20.90 35.87
N SER A 221 10.80 20.05 36.74
CA SER A 221 9.57 20.34 37.46
C SER A 221 9.68 21.54 38.40
N GLU A 222 10.86 21.80 38.98
CA GLU A 222 11.08 22.97 39.85
C GLU A 222 10.98 24.29 39.06
N LYS A 223 11.25 24.24 37.75
CA LYS A 223 11.24 25.42 36.87
C LYS A 223 9.93 25.60 36.11
N TYR A 224 9.39 24.50 35.57
CA TYR A 224 8.28 24.57 34.62
C TYR A 224 6.97 24.01 35.20
N GLY A 225 6.99 23.36 36.37
CA GLY A 225 5.82 22.73 36.99
C GLY A 225 5.75 21.21 36.77
N ASP A 226 4.80 20.54 37.40
CA ASP A 226 4.75 19.08 37.44
C ASP A 226 4.25 18.43 36.14
N VAL A 227 4.74 17.21 35.89
CA VAL A 227 4.29 16.35 34.78
C VAL A 227 2.92 15.78 35.13
N GLN A 228 1.98 15.83 34.19
CA GLN A 228 0.66 15.21 34.34
C GLN A 228 0.50 13.98 33.45
N LYS A 229 -0.58 13.22 33.66
CA LYS A 229 -0.97 12.08 32.83
C LYS A 229 -2.19 12.42 31.99
N HIS A 230 -2.16 12.01 30.73
CA HIS A 230 -3.30 12.13 29.81
C HIS A 230 -3.50 10.82 29.04
N PRO A 231 -4.74 10.43 28.71
CA PRO A 231 -5.01 9.29 27.84
C PRO A 231 -4.28 9.40 26.49
N HIS A 232 -3.64 8.30 26.11
CA HIS A 232 -3.11 8.07 24.77
C HIS A 232 -3.92 6.97 24.08
N VAL A 233 -4.45 7.27 22.90
CA VAL A 233 -5.39 6.43 22.17
C VAL A 233 -4.77 5.96 20.86
N TYR A 234 -4.97 4.69 20.52
CA TYR A 234 -4.55 4.09 19.26
C TYR A 234 -5.74 3.84 18.33
N PRO A 235 -5.56 3.89 17.00
CA PRO A 235 -6.60 3.48 16.07
C PRO A 235 -7.04 2.03 16.31
N ASP A 236 -8.30 1.69 16.06
CA ASP A 236 -8.86 0.36 16.37
C ASP A 236 -8.08 -0.80 15.71
N TRP A 237 -7.59 -0.58 14.49
CA TRP A 237 -6.80 -1.55 13.73
C TRP A 237 -5.36 -1.71 14.23
N PHE A 238 -4.89 -0.83 15.11
CA PHE A 238 -3.54 -0.87 15.68
C PHE A 238 -3.48 -1.93 16.79
N PRO A 239 -2.48 -2.82 16.85
CA PRO A 239 -2.42 -3.89 17.86
C PRO A 239 -2.53 -3.40 19.32
N GLN A 240 -2.02 -2.19 19.60
CA GLN A 240 -2.05 -1.55 20.91
C GLN A 240 -3.44 -1.04 21.30
N SER A 241 -4.42 -0.95 20.39
CA SER A 241 -5.79 -0.57 20.71
C SER A 241 -6.43 -1.49 21.75
N LYS A 242 -6.02 -2.77 21.75
CA LYS A 242 -6.45 -3.79 22.73
C LYS A 242 -6.08 -3.46 24.17
N ALA A 243 -5.07 -2.60 24.38
CA ALA A 243 -4.69 -2.16 25.72
C ALA A 243 -5.56 -1.01 26.25
N GLY A 244 -6.48 -0.49 25.43
CA GLY A 244 -7.30 0.67 25.76
C GLY A 244 -6.48 1.97 25.86
N ASN A 245 -6.99 2.91 26.65
CA ASN A 245 -6.34 4.21 26.85
C ASN A 245 -5.11 4.06 27.76
N LEU A 246 -3.92 4.29 27.22
CA LEU A 246 -2.67 4.22 27.98
C LEU A 246 -2.33 5.60 28.59
N PRO A 247 -1.96 5.71 29.87
CA PRO A 247 -1.62 6.99 30.48
C PRO A 247 -0.23 7.49 30.04
N ALA A 248 -0.19 8.47 29.13
CA ALA A 248 1.02 9.13 28.67
C ALA A 248 1.35 10.37 29.50
N ASN A 249 2.64 10.73 29.60
CA ASN A 249 3.05 11.97 30.23
C ASN A 249 2.72 13.17 29.32
N ILE A 250 2.16 14.22 29.92
CA ILE A 250 2.08 15.56 29.35
C ILE A 250 2.88 16.53 30.22
N TYR A 251 3.50 17.50 29.58
CA TYR A 251 4.47 18.41 30.18
C TYR A 251 3.99 19.85 30.05
N PRO A 252 4.28 20.74 31.01
CA PRO A 252 3.95 22.17 30.89
C PRO A 252 4.44 22.78 29.57
N GLU A 253 3.60 23.54 28.89
CA GLU A 253 3.88 24.14 27.58
C GLU A 253 5.11 25.07 27.61
N GLU A 254 5.39 25.71 28.74
CA GLU A 254 6.55 26.56 28.97
C GLU A 254 7.88 25.81 28.80
N ALA A 255 7.89 24.49 28.99
CA ALA A 255 9.06 23.66 28.79
C ALA A 255 9.28 23.24 27.33
N LEU A 256 8.40 23.62 26.40
CA LEU A 256 8.45 23.15 25.02
C LEU A 256 9.74 23.56 24.29
N GLY A 257 10.23 24.78 24.55
CA GLY A 257 11.51 25.25 24.01
C GLY A 257 12.70 24.41 24.50
N GLU A 258 12.65 23.96 25.76
CA GLU A 258 13.67 23.07 26.34
C GLU A 258 13.61 21.69 25.69
N PHE A 259 12.41 21.13 25.52
CA PHE A 259 12.21 19.86 24.82
C PHE A 259 12.78 19.88 23.40
N ARG A 260 12.46 20.92 22.61
CA ARG A 260 12.95 21.04 21.23
C ARG A 260 14.47 21.22 21.16
N ARG A 261 15.07 21.93 22.12
CA ARG A 261 16.54 22.04 22.24
C ARG A 261 17.16 20.67 22.55
N TRP A 262 16.66 20.01 23.60
CA TRP A 262 17.10 18.68 24.00
C TRP A 262 16.96 17.65 22.87
N LEU A 263 15.84 17.68 22.15
CA LEU A 263 15.58 16.76 21.04
C LEU A 263 16.67 16.89 19.96
N ARG A 264 16.99 18.13 19.58
CA ARG A 264 18.00 18.44 18.56
C ARG A 264 19.43 18.16 19.02
N GLU A 265 19.79 18.55 20.24
CA GLU A 265 21.18 18.60 20.69
C GLU A 265 21.62 17.32 21.44
N GLU A 266 20.69 16.63 22.09
CA GLU A 266 21.00 15.42 22.86
C GLU A 266 20.41 14.16 22.23
N TYR A 267 19.12 14.17 21.87
CA TYR A 267 18.44 12.95 21.41
C TYR A 267 18.83 12.58 19.99
N VAL A 268 18.69 13.50 19.02
CA VAL A 268 18.96 13.21 17.60
C VAL A 268 20.40 12.71 17.36
N PRO A 269 21.47 13.36 17.87
CA PRO A 269 22.84 12.96 17.57
C PRO A 269 23.25 11.62 18.19
N LYS A 270 22.54 11.19 19.25
CA LYS A 270 22.86 9.98 20.01
C LYS A 270 21.72 8.98 19.95
N GLY A 271 20.65 9.22 20.72
CA GLY A 271 19.56 8.27 20.90
C GLY A 271 18.80 7.91 19.63
N PHE A 272 18.58 8.87 18.74
CA PHE A 272 17.94 8.61 17.47
C PHE A 272 18.88 7.90 16.47
N LYS A 273 20.16 8.28 16.45
CA LYS A 273 21.19 7.59 15.69
C LYS A 273 21.30 6.11 16.08
N ASP A 274 21.32 5.81 17.38
CA ASP A 274 21.33 4.43 17.89
C ASP A 274 20.07 3.66 17.45
N TYR A 275 18.91 4.33 17.52
CA TYR A 275 17.64 3.76 17.09
C TYR A 275 17.64 3.41 15.60
N LEU A 276 18.11 4.33 14.75
CA LEU A 276 18.20 4.08 13.31
C LEU A 276 19.21 2.98 12.96
N ALA A 277 20.33 2.90 13.67
CA ALA A 277 21.31 1.83 13.49
C ALA A 277 20.70 0.44 13.76
N ASP A 278 19.89 0.30 14.82
CA ASP A 278 19.12 -0.92 15.10
C ASP A 278 18.13 -1.24 13.96
N LYS A 279 17.44 -0.23 13.41
CA LYS A 279 16.51 -0.43 12.29
C LYS A 279 17.18 -0.78 10.97
N VAL A 280 18.38 -0.28 10.72
CA VAL A 280 19.22 -0.71 9.58
C VAL A 280 19.63 -2.18 9.74
N GLN A 281 20.06 -2.59 10.94
CA GLN A 281 20.40 -3.99 11.21
C GLN A 281 19.20 -4.94 11.03
N GLN A 282 18.00 -4.47 11.41
CA GLN A 282 16.73 -5.19 11.22
C GLN A 282 16.22 -5.15 9.77
N LYS A 283 16.92 -4.47 8.84
CA LYS A 283 16.51 -4.27 7.44
C LYS A 283 15.15 -3.59 7.27
N VAL A 284 14.77 -2.75 8.23
CA VAL A 284 13.52 -1.96 8.19
C VAL A 284 13.71 -0.69 7.36
N ILE A 285 14.93 -0.16 7.30
CA ILE A 285 15.32 1.00 6.49
C ILE A 285 16.70 0.77 5.90
N GLU A 286 16.90 1.28 4.67
CA GLU A 286 18.22 1.28 4.04
C GLU A 286 19.18 2.21 4.76
N ASN A 287 20.47 1.84 4.82
CA ASN A 287 21.48 2.65 5.51
C ASN A 287 21.61 4.06 4.90
N THR A 288 21.54 4.18 3.57
CA THR A 288 21.55 5.45 2.84
C THR A 288 20.40 6.36 3.29
N LYS A 289 19.17 5.81 3.35
CA LYS A 289 17.99 6.52 3.83
C LYS A 289 18.08 6.93 5.30
N ALA A 290 18.63 6.08 6.16
CA ALA A 290 18.86 6.42 7.56
C ALA A 290 19.83 7.61 7.72
N ILE A 291 20.87 7.69 6.88
CA ILE A 291 21.81 8.81 6.84
C ILE A 291 21.10 10.09 6.34
N GLU A 292 20.37 10.02 5.23
CA GLU A 292 19.58 11.15 4.70
C GLU A 292 18.64 11.74 5.75
N VAL A 293 17.97 10.89 6.54
CA VAL A 293 17.10 11.34 7.64
C VAL A 293 17.92 12.09 8.70
N LEU A 294 19.03 11.53 9.16
CA LEU A 294 19.87 12.18 10.17
C LEU A 294 20.41 13.53 9.70
N GLU A 295 20.80 13.64 8.44
CA GLU A 295 21.24 14.88 7.82
C GLU A 295 20.10 15.89 7.71
N SER A 296 18.89 15.47 7.32
CA SER A 296 17.73 16.37 7.23
C SER A 296 17.31 16.97 8.58
N LEU A 297 17.64 16.29 9.69
CA LEU A 297 17.38 16.76 11.05
C LEU A 297 18.46 17.73 11.56
N GLN A 298 19.59 17.87 10.86
CA GLN A 298 20.56 18.91 11.14
C GLN A 298 20.00 20.24 10.65
N ARG A 299 19.57 21.09 11.59
CA ARG A 299 19.05 22.41 11.25
C ARG A 299 20.19 23.29 10.72
N PRO A 300 19.97 24.05 9.62
CA PRO A 300 20.98 24.95 9.10
C PRO A 300 21.31 26.04 10.13
N GLU A 301 22.59 26.36 10.27
CA GLU A 301 23.03 27.50 11.04
C GLU A 301 22.76 28.80 10.26
N LEU A 302 22.42 29.87 10.97
CA LEU A 302 22.35 31.19 10.35
C LEU A 302 23.76 31.55 9.82
N PRO A 303 23.90 32.03 8.58
CA PRO A 303 25.20 32.46 8.07
C PRO A 303 25.75 33.55 9.00
N ASN A 304 26.94 33.30 9.53
CA ASN A 304 27.66 34.08 10.55
C ASN A 304 27.10 35.49 10.80
N LYS A 305 26.56 35.72 12.00
CA LYS A 305 26.55 37.08 12.57
C LYS A 305 28.01 37.52 12.62
N LYS A 306 28.43 38.36 11.68
CA LYS A 306 29.66 39.13 11.81
C LYS A 306 29.55 39.88 13.13
N ASN A 307 30.32 39.45 14.14
CA ASN A 307 30.63 40.28 15.30
C ASN A 307 31.42 41.49 14.82
#